data_AF-A0A7W1W5S3-F1
#
_entry.id   AF-A0A7W1W5S3-F1
#
_cell.length_a   1.000
_cell.length_b   1.000
_cell.length_c   1.000
_cell.angle_alpha   90.00
_cell.angle_beta   90.00
_cell.angle_gamma   90.00
#
_symmetry.space_group_name_H-M   'P 1'
#
loop_
_entity.id
_entity.type
_entity.pdbx_description
1 polymer ?
#
loop_
_entity_poly.entity_id
_entity_poly.type
_entity_poly.pdbx_seq_one_letter_code
_entity_poly.pdbx_strand_id
1 'polypeptide(L)'
;MRKQTAKLFVLFVICFLSQIAVIAQNRNFSRPTIITASSDEEPLWHEKIYEDKDYRFVIRDYGQAEYTPNFFVYGKKQRKWIEIKKLSTEHAKFGRFSSSAAKADLPKN
;
A
#
# COMPACT_ATOMS: atom_id res chain seq x y z
N MET A 1 18.24 29.00 45.48
CA MET A 1 18.57 28.66 44.07
C MET A 1 17.90 27.39 43.52
N ARG A 2 16.94 26.74 44.21
CA ARG A 2 16.28 25.49 43.74
C ARG A 2 15.14 25.68 42.72
N LYS A 3 14.65 26.92 42.52
CA LYS A 3 13.48 27.19 41.65
C LYS A 3 13.83 27.32 40.16
N GLN A 4 15.11 27.50 39.82
CA GLN A 4 15.57 27.74 38.46
C GLN A 4 15.78 26.44 37.68
N THR A 5 16.23 25.38 38.36
CA THR A 5 16.43 24.05 37.79
C THR A 5 15.11 23.36 37.45
N ALA A 6 14.06 23.57 38.25
CA ALA A 6 12.73 23.03 37.97
C ALA A 6 12.10 23.63 36.70
N LYS A 7 12.31 24.93 36.43
CA LYS A 7 11.82 25.58 35.20
C LYS A 7 12.51 25.05 33.96
N LEU A 8 13.83 24.81 34.04
CA LEU A 8 14.61 24.25 32.95
C LEU A 8 14.20 22.80 32.63
N PHE A 9 13.94 22.01 33.67
CA PHE A 9 13.49 20.62 33.53
C PHE A 9 12.09 20.52 32.92
N VAL A 10 11.16 21.37 33.34
CA VAL A 10 9.80 21.43 32.76
C VAL A 10 9.85 21.83 31.28
N LEU A 11 10.69 22.81 30.91
CA LEU A 11 10.88 23.21 29.51
C LEU A 11 11.42 22.06 28.65
N PHE A 12 12.39 21.31 29.19
CA PHE A 12 12.99 20.17 28.51
C PHE A 12 11.98 19.03 28.29
N VAL A 13 11.15 18.73 29.29
CA VAL A 13 10.09 17.71 29.19
C VAL A 13 9.04 18.10 28.15
N ILE A 14 8.63 19.37 28.09
CA ILE A 14 7.66 19.85 27.08
C ILE A 14 8.24 19.74 25.66
N CYS A 15 9.50 20.12 25.46
CA CYS A 15 10.18 19.96 24.17
C CYS A 15 10.36 18.49 23.76
N PHE A 16 10.60 17.59 24.71
CA PHE A 16 10.75 16.17 24.40
C PHE A 16 9.41 15.52 24.02
N LEU A 17 8.33 15.90 24.70
CA LEU A 17 6.98 15.41 24.40
C LEU A 17 6.45 15.92 23.06
N SER A 18 6.81 17.14 22.63
CA SER A 18 6.40 17.67 21.33
C SER A 18 7.06 16.93 20.16
N GLN A 19 8.27 16.40 20.32
CA GLN A 19 8.93 15.60 19.28
C GLN A 19 8.26 14.25 19.05
N ILE A 20 7.72 13.62 20.11
CA ILE A 20 7.00 12.34 20.01
C ILE A 20 5.70 12.49 19.20
N ALA A 21 5.03 13.64 19.32
CA ALA A 21 3.77 13.90 18.60
C ALA A 21 3.95 14.01 17.07
N VAL A 22 5.10 14.48 16.60
CA VAL A 22 5.39 14.61 15.15
C VAL A 22 5.62 13.25 14.49
N ILE A 23 6.21 12.29 15.20
CA ILE A 23 6.50 10.94 14.68
C ILE A 23 5.21 10.11 14.50
N ALA A 24 4.17 10.40 15.27
CA ALA A 24 2.91 9.66 15.22
C ALA A 24 2.00 10.05 14.03
N GLN A 25 2.21 11.21 13.40
CA GLN A 25 1.26 11.75 12.42
C GLN A 25 1.42 11.23 10.98
N ASN A 26 2.45 10.45 10.65
CA ASN A 26 2.74 10.12 9.25
C ASN A 26 2.48 8.66 8.86
N ARG A 27 1.39 8.07 9.36
CA ARG A 27 0.90 6.75 8.91
C ARG A 27 -0.30 6.89 7.96
N ASN A 28 -0.15 7.72 6.93
CA ASN A 28 -1.14 7.78 5.84
C ASN A 28 -1.03 6.50 5.01
N PHE A 29 -1.78 5.47 5.41
CA PHE A 29 -1.88 4.21 4.68
C PHE A 29 -2.78 4.41 3.46
N SER A 30 -2.17 4.81 2.34
CA SER A 30 -2.86 4.91 1.05
C SER A 30 -3.00 3.52 0.43
N ARG A 31 -4.23 3.05 0.21
CA ARG A 31 -4.46 1.79 -0.53
C ARG A 31 -4.10 2.00 -2.01
N PRO A 32 -3.28 1.14 -2.63
CA PRO A 32 -2.98 1.28 -4.04
C PRO A 32 -4.24 0.99 -4.88
N THR A 33 -4.51 1.86 -5.85
CA THR A 33 -5.51 1.64 -6.89
C THR A 33 -4.78 1.14 -8.14
N ILE A 34 -5.26 0.02 -8.68
CA ILE A 34 -4.76 -0.56 -9.93
C ILE A 34 -5.72 -0.15 -11.05
N ILE A 35 -5.20 0.55 -12.06
CA ILE A 35 -5.94 0.84 -13.29
C ILE A 35 -5.64 -0.25 -14.30
N THR A 36 -6.69 -0.92 -14.76
CA THR A 36 -6.59 -2.11 -15.61
C THR A 36 -7.42 -1.98 -16.88
N ALA A 37 -6.98 -2.63 -17.95
CA ALA A 37 -7.76 -2.88 -19.16
C ALA A 37 -7.92 -4.39 -19.38
N SER A 38 -9.10 -4.85 -19.81
CA SER A 38 -9.26 -6.25 -20.21
C SER A 38 -8.47 -6.50 -21.49
N SER A 39 -7.82 -7.66 -21.56
CA SER A 39 -7.16 -8.14 -22.76
C SER A 39 -7.75 -9.49 -23.13
N ASP A 40 -8.25 -9.61 -24.35
CA ASP A 40 -8.86 -10.85 -24.82
C ASP A 40 -7.81 -11.90 -25.24
N GLU A 41 -6.56 -11.46 -25.44
CA GLU A 41 -5.46 -12.29 -25.93
C GLU A 41 -4.31 -12.38 -24.92
N GLU A 42 -3.60 -13.50 -24.96
CA GLU A 42 -2.35 -13.68 -24.21
C GLU A 42 -1.27 -12.75 -24.78
N PRO A 43 -0.51 -12.02 -23.93
CA PRO A 43 0.49 -11.11 -24.45
C PRO A 43 1.59 -11.86 -25.21
N LEU A 44 2.03 -11.35 -26.37
CA LEU A 44 3.21 -11.87 -27.05
C LEU A 44 4.49 -11.47 -26.31
N TRP A 45 5.58 -12.24 -26.50
CA TRP A 45 6.93 -11.98 -25.97
C TRP A 45 6.93 -11.57 -24.49
N HIS A 46 6.48 -12.48 -23.64
CA HIS A 46 6.33 -12.23 -22.22
C HIS A 46 7.20 -13.14 -21.37
N GLU A 47 7.60 -12.63 -20.21
CA GLU A 47 8.28 -13.40 -19.18
C GLU A 47 7.37 -13.50 -17.95
N LYS A 48 7.30 -14.71 -17.37
CA LYS A 48 6.56 -14.93 -16.14
C LYS A 48 7.35 -14.40 -14.95
N ILE A 49 6.76 -13.45 -14.22
CA ILE A 49 7.37 -12.86 -13.02
C ILE A 49 6.93 -13.60 -11.77
N TYR A 50 5.64 -13.95 -11.69
CA TYR A 50 5.05 -14.53 -10.50
C TYR A 50 3.83 -15.37 -10.83
N GLU A 51 3.56 -16.42 -10.05
CA GLU A 51 2.39 -17.26 -10.22
C GLU A 51 1.97 -17.87 -8.88
N ASP A 52 0.68 -17.77 -8.58
CA ASP A 52 0.07 -18.44 -7.44
C ASP A 52 -1.10 -19.33 -7.89
N LYS A 53 -1.94 -19.76 -6.95
CA LYS A 53 -3.09 -20.62 -7.23
C LYS A 53 -4.17 -19.96 -8.09
N ASP A 54 -4.32 -18.64 -8.04
CA ASP A 54 -5.42 -17.89 -8.63
C ASP A 54 -4.96 -17.03 -9.82
N TYR A 55 -3.69 -16.60 -9.84
CA TYR A 55 -3.15 -15.62 -10.76
C TYR A 55 -1.79 -16.03 -11.35
N ARG A 56 -1.52 -15.55 -12.56
CA ARG A 56 -0.18 -15.55 -13.18
C ARG A 56 0.13 -14.14 -13.66
N PHE A 57 1.29 -13.62 -13.27
CA PHE A 57 1.77 -12.30 -13.63
C PHE A 57 2.90 -12.43 -14.62
N VAL A 58 2.84 -11.65 -15.69
CA VAL A 58 3.85 -11.60 -16.74
C VAL A 58 4.18 -10.16 -17.08
N ILE A 59 5.40 -9.93 -17.53
CA ILE A 59 5.82 -8.67 -18.14
C ILE A 59 6.02 -8.93 -19.63
N ARG A 60 5.51 -8.02 -20.46
CA ARG A 60 5.86 -8.02 -21.88
C ARG A 60 7.16 -7.27 -22.04
N ASP A 61 8.15 -7.95 -22.60
CA ASP A 61 9.44 -7.38 -22.96
C ASP A 61 9.53 -7.28 -24.49
N TYR A 62 9.76 -6.06 -25.00
CA TYR A 62 9.92 -5.80 -26.42
C TYR A 62 11.41 -5.83 -26.86
N GLY A 63 12.32 -6.28 -25.99
CA GLY A 63 13.75 -6.31 -26.24
C GLY A 63 14.36 -4.91 -26.27
N GLN A 64 15.19 -4.61 -27.29
CA GLN A 64 15.89 -3.31 -27.42
C GLN A 64 15.05 -2.19 -28.03
N ALA A 65 13.75 -2.40 -28.25
CA ALA A 65 12.88 -1.37 -28.77
C ALA A 65 12.49 -0.36 -27.67
N GLU A 66 12.25 0.90 -28.06
CA GLU A 66 11.95 2.05 -27.17
C GLU A 66 10.53 1.98 -26.55
N TYR A 67 10.03 0.78 -26.27
CA TYR A 67 8.70 0.57 -25.70
C TYR A 67 8.78 0.37 -24.19
N THR A 68 7.92 1.08 -23.46
CA THR A 68 7.72 0.86 -22.04
C THR A 68 7.22 -0.58 -21.81
N PRO A 69 7.81 -1.34 -20.88
CA PRO A 69 7.31 -2.67 -20.53
C PRO A 69 5.86 -2.61 -20.02
N ASN A 70 5.03 -3.54 -20.46
CA ASN A 70 3.63 -3.63 -20.03
C ASN A 70 3.45 -4.81 -19.07
N PHE A 71 2.68 -4.61 -18.00
CA PHE A 71 2.39 -5.64 -17.01
C PHE A 71 1.04 -6.28 -17.30
N PHE A 72 0.98 -7.61 -17.21
CA PHE A 72 -0.25 -8.37 -17.43
C PHE A 72 -0.48 -9.37 -16.30
N VAL A 73 -1.74 -9.63 -16.00
CA VAL A 73 -2.17 -10.68 -15.08
C VAL A 73 -3.23 -11.56 -15.74
N TYR A 74 -3.04 -12.87 -15.63
CA TYR A 74 -4.03 -13.87 -16.00
C TYR A 74 -4.78 -14.33 -14.77
N GLY A 75 -6.10 -14.14 -14.76
CA GLY A 75 -6.98 -14.71 -13.74
C GLY A 75 -7.36 -16.15 -14.09
N LYS A 76 -6.86 -17.14 -13.34
CA LYS A 76 -7.09 -18.57 -13.63
C LYS A 76 -8.56 -18.97 -13.53
N LYS A 77 -9.30 -18.33 -12.61
CA LYS A 77 -10.74 -18.58 -12.42
C LYS A 77 -11.58 -18.05 -13.58
N GLN A 78 -11.30 -16.84 -14.05
CA GLN A 78 -12.05 -16.19 -15.13
C GLN A 78 -11.51 -16.53 -16.52
N ARG A 79 -10.30 -17.11 -16.58
CA ARG A 79 -9.54 -17.39 -17.81
C ARG A 79 -9.37 -16.16 -18.69
N LYS A 80 -9.06 -15.03 -18.07
CA LYS A 80 -8.92 -13.73 -18.75
C LYS A 80 -7.59 -13.08 -18.46
N TRP A 81 -7.05 -12.44 -19.49
CA TRP A 81 -5.91 -11.56 -19.38
C TRP A 81 -6.36 -10.14 -19.06
N ILE A 82 -5.59 -9.49 -18.20
CA ILE A 82 -5.82 -8.12 -17.76
C ILE A 82 -4.49 -7.40 -17.85
N GLU A 83 -4.47 -6.29 -18.56
CA GLU A 83 -3.32 -5.41 -18.64
C GLU A 83 -3.38 -4.39 -17.50
N ILE A 84 -2.29 -4.26 -16.75
CA ILE A 84 -2.12 -3.27 -15.69
C ILE A 84 -1.48 -2.02 -16.31
N LYS A 85 -2.28 -0.96 -16.46
CA LYS A 85 -1.86 0.29 -17.10
C LYS A 85 -1.16 1.25 -16.14
N LYS A 86 -1.62 1.30 -14.89
CA LYS A 86 -1.10 2.22 -13.87
C LYS A 86 -1.35 1.69 -12.47
N LEU A 87 -0.39 1.90 -11.58
CA LEU A 87 -0.56 1.85 -10.14
C LEU A 87 -0.62 3.29 -9.62
N SER A 88 -1.69 3.68 -8.94
CA SER A 88 -1.84 5.03 -8.38
C SER A 88 -2.33 4.97 -6.94
N THR A 89 -1.79 5.84 -6.10
CA THR A 89 -2.30 6.11 -4.75
C THR A 89 -3.15 7.39 -4.70
N GLU A 90 -3.27 8.12 -5.82
CA GLU A 90 -3.90 9.45 -5.90
C GLU A 90 -5.42 9.39 -5.68
N HIS A 91 -6.05 8.28 -6.05
CA HIS A 91 -7.49 8.03 -5.86
C HIS A 91 -7.80 7.05 -4.74
N ALA A 92 -6.85 6.81 -3.84
CA ALA A 92 -7.05 5.93 -2.70
C ALA A 92 -8.15 6.50 -1.79
N LYS A 93 -9.41 6.06 -1.97
CA LYS A 93 -10.47 6.36 -1.01
C LYS A 93 -10.15 5.60 0.27
N PHE A 94 -9.89 6.32 1.35
CA PHE A 94 -9.89 5.77 2.70
C PHE A 94 -11.28 5.14 2.92
N GLY A 95 -11.36 3.80 2.88
CA GLY A 95 -12.49 3.12 3.49
C GLY A 95 -12.53 3.58 4.94
N ARG A 96 -13.68 4.08 5.41
CA ARG A 96 -13.88 4.31 6.85
C ARG A 96 -13.52 3.00 7.54
N PHE A 97 -12.49 3.03 8.39
CA PHE A 97 -12.28 1.95 9.35
C PHE A 97 -13.62 1.76 10.06
N SER A 98 -14.33 0.64 9.82
CA SER A 98 -15.40 0.28 10.73
C SER A 98 -14.69 -0.11 12.01
N SER A 99 -14.86 0.70 13.05
CA SER A 99 -14.33 0.47 14.40
C SER A 99 -14.97 -0.75 15.10
N SER A 100 -15.59 -1.67 14.34
CA SER A 100 -16.36 -2.80 14.85
C SER A 100 -15.50 -4.01 15.22
N ALA A 101 -14.17 -3.93 15.16
CA ALA A 101 -13.27 -5.03 15.53
C ALA A 101 -12.51 -4.81 16.86
N ALA A 102 -12.93 -3.86 17.70
CA ALA A 102 -12.35 -3.63 19.03
C ALA A 102 -13.34 -3.84 20.19
N LYS A 103 -14.35 -4.69 20.00
CA LYS A 103 -15.04 -5.40 21.08
C LYS A 103 -14.77 -6.89 20.89
N ALA A 104 -13.53 -7.28 21.09
CA ALA A 104 -13.22 -8.66 21.40
C ALA A 104 -13.68 -8.88 22.85
N ASP A 105 -14.64 -9.77 23.01
CA ASP A 105 -15.19 -10.22 24.28
C ASP A 105 -14.05 -10.61 25.24
N LEU A 106 -13.96 -9.91 26.37
CA LEU A 106 -13.25 -10.42 27.53
C LEU A 106 -14.11 -11.55 28.13
N PRO A 107 -13.59 -12.78 28.25
CA PRO A 107 -14.30 -13.81 29.00
C PRO A 107 -14.39 -13.36 30.46
N LYS A 108 -15.62 -13.29 30.98
CA LYS A 108 -15.86 -13.21 32.42
C LYS A 108 -15.52 -14.56 33.01
N ASN A 109 -14.43 -14.64 33.75
CA ASN A 109 -14.23 -15.63 34.81
C ASN A 109 -14.28 -14.90 36.16
#